data_AF-A0A3D1KF93-F1
#
_entry.id   AF-A0A3D1KF93-F1
#
_cell.length_a   1.000
_cell.length_b   1.000
_cell.length_c   1.000
_cell.angle_alpha   90.00
_cell.angle_beta   90.00
_cell.angle_gamma   90.00
#
_symmetry.space_group_name_H-M   'P 1'
#
loop_
_entity.id
_entity.type
_entity.pdbx_description
1 polymer ?
#
loop_
_entity_poly.entity_id
_entity_poly.type
_entity_poly.pdbx_seq_one_letter_code
_entity_poly.pdbx_strand_id
1 'polypeptide(L)'
;MCPGASDQWSATLKGNGEVLGAYPDLYSNYWEYTYNVAENPNVALCFEGQFPYARYFSFSLYNDETGSAIGGMNDVEIKPDDGSENPFCVTSNKINKFTIYLIPPAMTEEQVKKLPSKNICRIDSGVNKLAVCIRHY
;
A
#
# COMPACT_ATOMS: atom_id res chain seq x y z
N MET A 1 21.81 23.09 -4.94
CA MET A 1 21.50 22.41 -3.66
C MET A 1 20.14 21.77 -3.83
N CYS A 2 20.07 20.44 -3.87
CA CYS A 2 18.83 19.71 -4.08
C CYS A 2 18.10 19.57 -2.74
N PRO A 3 16.82 19.96 -2.63
CA PRO A 3 16.00 19.67 -1.45
C PRO A 3 15.87 18.16 -1.28
N GLY A 4 16.02 17.68 -0.04
CA GLY A 4 16.07 16.26 0.31
C GLY A 4 14.69 15.58 0.29
N ALA A 5 14.73 14.29 -0.07
CA ALA A 5 13.65 13.30 -0.10
C ALA A 5 12.50 13.58 -1.08
N SER A 6 12.80 13.54 -2.38
CA SER A 6 11.81 13.17 -3.40
C SER A 6 11.30 11.75 -3.12
N ASP A 7 9.99 11.53 -3.22
CA ASP A 7 9.35 10.21 -3.11
C ASP A 7 10.19 9.12 -3.80
N GLN A 8 10.32 7.96 -3.14
CA GLN A 8 11.20 6.90 -3.60
C GLN A 8 10.54 5.54 -3.45
N TRP A 9 10.70 4.72 -4.48
CA TRP A 9 10.60 3.27 -4.36
C TRP A 9 11.92 2.75 -3.81
N SER A 10 11.86 1.88 -2.81
CA SER A 10 13.03 1.11 -2.42
C SER A 10 13.38 0.08 -3.50
N ALA A 11 14.63 -0.38 -3.52
CA ALA A 11 14.96 -1.61 -4.21
C ALA A 11 14.20 -2.77 -3.55
N THR A 12 13.76 -3.76 -4.34
CA THR A 12 13.05 -4.93 -3.81
C THR A 12 13.86 -5.60 -2.69
N LEU A 13 13.26 -5.68 -1.50
CA LEU A 13 13.80 -6.46 -0.39
C LEU A 13 13.29 -7.90 -0.56
N LYS A 14 14.17 -8.77 -1.06
CA LYS A 14 13.87 -10.19 -1.23
C LYS A 14 14.30 -10.96 0.00
N GLY A 15 13.41 -11.76 0.58
CA GLY A 15 13.69 -12.64 1.73
C GLY A 15 14.55 -13.84 1.36
N ASN A 16 15.71 -13.62 0.72
CA ASN A 16 16.64 -14.66 0.30
C ASN A 16 18.11 -14.37 0.64
N GLY A 17 18.40 -13.35 1.47
CA GLY A 17 19.74 -12.99 1.93
C GLY A 17 19.92 -13.16 3.45
N GLU A 18 21.14 -13.50 3.88
CA GLU A 18 21.50 -13.78 5.28
C GLU A 18 21.81 -12.51 6.12
N VAL A 19 21.77 -11.32 5.52
CA VAL A 19 22.00 -10.03 6.21
C VAL A 19 20.66 -9.31 6.39
N LEU A 20 20.07 -9.46 7.58
CA LEU A 20 18.69 -9.09 7.89
C LEU A 20 18.62 -7.70 8.54
N GLY A 21 18.28 -6.65 7.77
CA GLY A 21 18.03 -5.31 8.32
C GLY A 21 16.67 -5.13 9.01
N ALA A 22 15.72 -6.06 8.78
CA ALA A 22 14.34 -5.95 9.26
C ALA A 22 13.61 -7.31 9.42
N TYR A 23 14.33 -8.44 9.41
CA TYR A 23 13.75 -9.79 9.45
C TYR A 23 12.62 -10.07 8.42
N PRO A 24 12.83 -9.82 7.10
CA PRO A 24 11.83 -10.17 6.10
C PRO A 24 11.58 -11.68 6.05
N ASP A 25 10.32 -12.07 5.81
CA ASP A 25 9.91 -13.46 5.68
C ASP A 25 10.67 -14.14 4.53
N LEU A 26 11.14 -15.37 4.77
CA LEU A 26 11.74 -16.18 3.71
C LEU A 26 10.73 -16.44 2.59
N TYR A 27 11.20 -16.38 1.34
CA TYR A 27 10.39 -16.57 0.13
C TYR A 27 9.32 -15.49 -0.13
N SER A 28 9.36 -14.37 0.61
CA SER A 28 8.54 -13.20 0.34
C SER A 28 9.31 -12.14 -0.44
N ASN A 29 8.60 -11.40 -1.30
CA ASN A 29 9.10 -10.18 -1.93
C ASN A 29 8.42 -8.98 -1.30
N TYR A 30 9.22 -7.98 -0.95
CA TYR A 30 8.74 -6.70 -0.41
C TYR A 30 9.11 -5.55 -1.34
N TRP A 31 8.16 -4.66 -1.56
CA TRP A 31 8.37 -3.35 -2.16
C TRP A 31 7.96 -2.29 -1.17
N GLU A 32 8.75 -1.24 -1.04
CA GLU A 32 8.42 -0.11 -0.19
C GLU A 32 8.31 1.16 -1.02
N TYR A 33 7.27 1.95 -0.74
CA TYR A 33 7.12 3.29 -1.25
C TYR A 33 6.99 4.26 -0.08
N THR A 34 7.86 5.27 -0.04
CA THR A 34 7.80 6.33 0.98
C THR A 34 7.24 7.61 0.39
N TYR A 35 6.37 8.28 1.15
CA TYR A 35 5.66 9.49 0.72
C TYR A 35 5.63 10.55 1.82
N ASN A 36 5.93 11.80 1.46
CA ASN A 36 5.86 12.94 2.39
C ASN A 36 4.45 13.54 2.43
N VAL A 37 3.69 13.16 3.46
CA VAL A 37 2.31 13.60 3.70
C VAL A 37 2.27 15.06 4.12
N ALA A 38 3.24 15.52 4.92
CA ALA A 38 3.29 16.89 5.43
C ALA A 38 3.50 17.92 4.31
N GLU A 39 4.29 17.59 3.30
CA GLU A 39 4.50 18.44 2.12
C GLU A 39 3.29 18.42 1.16
N ASN A 40 2.48 17.37 1.21
CA ASN A 40 1.36 17.15 0.29
C ASN A 40 0.05 16.81 1.03
N PRO A 41 -0.44 17.68 1.93
CA PRO A 41 -1.51 17.36 2.88
C PRO A 41 -2.89 17.14 2.24
N ASN A 42 -3.04 17.49 0.96
CA ASN A 42 -4.31 17.41 0.23
C ASN A 42 -4.25 16.41 -0.94
N VAL A 43 -3.19 15.61 -1.03
CA VAL A 43 -2.99 14.64 -2.12
C VAL A 43 -3.21 13.23 -1.59
N ALA A 44 -4.10 12.49 -2.26
CA ALA A 44 -4.30 11.07 -2.03
C ALA A 44 -3.41 10.25 -2.98
N LEU A 45 -2.89 9.13 -2.48
CA LEU A 45 -2.19 8.16 -3.31
C LEU A 45 -3.19 7.14 -3.87
N CYS A 46 -3.03 6.79 -5.14
CA CYS A 46 -3.84 5.80 -5.84
C CYS A 46 -2.94 4.66 -6.32
N PHE A 47 -3.21 3.45 -5.83
CA PHE A 47 -2.52 2.24 -6.26
C PHE A 47 -3.48 1.42 -7.11
N GLU A 48 -3.22 1.36 -8.41
CA GLU A 48 -3.93 0.50 -9.35
C GLU A 48 -3.06 -0.70 -9.69
N GLY A 49 -3.65 -1.90 -9.64
CA GLY A 49 -2.91 -3.14 -9.79
C GLY A 49 -3.74 -4.28 -10.35
N GLN A 50 -3.04 -5.37 -10.65
CA GLN A 50 -3.64 -6.66 -10.91
C GLN A 50 -3.43 -7.53 -9.68
N PHE A 51 -4.43 -8.31 -9.29
CA PHE A 51 -4.26 -9.30 -8.22
C PHE A 51 -3.12 -10.26 -8.60
N PRO A 52 -2.09 -10.42 -7.74
CA PRO A 52 -0.94 -11.24 -8.08
C PRO A 52 -1.30 -12.73 -8.04
N TYR A 53 -0.56 -13.54 -8.81
CA TYR A 53 -0.54 -14.98 -8.61
C TYR A 53 0.40 -15.31 -7.45
N ALA A 54 -0.13 -15.21 -6.23
CA ALA A 54 0.59 -15.40 -4.99
C ALA A 54 -0.28 -16.20 -4.01
N ARG A 55 0.34 -16.80 -2.99
CA ARG A 55 -0.40 -17.44 -1.89
C ARG A 55 -0.95 -16.40 -0.92
N TYR A 56 -0.28 -15.25 -0.83
CA TYR A 56 -0.70 -14.11 -0.01
C TYR A 56 -0.18 -12.80 -0.59
N PHE A 57 -0.98 -11.74 -0.50
CA PHE A 57 -0.48 -10.38 -0.70
C PHE A 57 -1.09 -9.36 0.26
N SER A 58 -0.37 -8.26 0.52
CA SER A 58 -0.89 -7.19 1.38
C SER A 58 -0.27 -5.83 1.09
N PHE A 59 -1.00 -4.79 1.52
CA PHE A 59 -0.48 -3.44 1.72
C PHE A 59 -0.39 -3.19 3.23
N SER A 60 0.78 -2.83 3.72
CA SER A 60 1.01 -2.47 5.12
C SER A 60 1.51 -1.04 5.19
N LEU A 61 0.93 -0.24 6.09
CA LEU A 61 1.19 1.18 6.23
C LEU A 61 1.93 1.42 7.53
N TYR A 62 3.01 2.21 7.45
CA TYR A 62 3.83 2.58 8.60
C TYR A 62 4.01 4.09 8.67
N ASN A 63 4.07 4.62 9.89
CA ASN A 63 4.69 5.92 10.11
C ASN A 63 6.21 5.74 9.93
N ASP A 64 6.76 6.31 8.87
CA ASP A 64 8.17 6.13 8.50
C ASP A 64 9.14 6.79 9.52
N GLU A 65 8.66 7.78 10.28
CA GLU A 65 9.48 8.44 11.30
C GLU A 65 9.64 7.59 12.56
N THR A 66 8.64 6.75 12.88
CA THR A 66 8.62 5.96 14.13
C THR A 66 8.72 4.45 13.91
N GLY A 67 8.50 3.97 12.68
CA GLY A 67 8.36 2.55 12.34
C GLY A 67 7.05 1.90 12.81
N SER A 68 6.09 2.68 13.32
CA SER A 68 4.83 2.15 13.86
C SER A 68 3.90 1.71 12.74
N ALA A 69 3.29 0.52 12.86
CA ALA A 69 2.20 0.11 11.97
C ALA A 69 0.96 0.97 12.23
N ILE A 70 0.40 1.55 11.17
CA ILE A 70 -0.75 2.48 11.24
C ILE A 70 -1.94 2.01 10.39
N GLY A 71 -1.80 0.92 9.64
CA GLY A 71 -2.91 0.34 8.89
C GLY A 71 -2.46 -0.53 7.74
N GLY A 72 -3.41 -0.82 6.84
CA GLY A 72 -3.16 -1.66 5.69
C GLY A 72 -4.41 -2.38 5.20
N MET A 73 -4.20 -3.31 4.28
CA MET A 73 -5.24 -4.19 3.75
C MET A 73 -4.61 -5.52 3.31
N ASN A 74 -5.23 -6.62 3.70
CA ASN A 74 -4.87 -7.96 3.26
C ASN A 74 -5.63 -8.33 1.99
N ASP A 75 -5.08 -9.28 1.26
CA ASP A 75 -5.63 -9.85 0.03
C ASP A 75 -7.15 -10.09 0.03
N VAL A 76 -7.66 -10.80 1.04
CA VAL A 76 -9.09 -11.14 1.16
C VAL A 76 -10.00 -9.94 1.46
N GLU A 77 -9.44 -8.83 1.94
CA GLU A 77 -10.18 -7.61 2.27
C GLU A 77 -10.33 -6.68 1.06
N ILE A 78 -9.46 -6.82 0.05
CA ILE A 78 -9.43 -5.97 -1.13
C ILE A 78 -10.65 -6.27 -2.01
N LYS A 79 -11.47 -5.25 -2.22
CA LYS A 79 -12.60 -5.32 -3.15
C LYS A 79 -12.06 -5.19 -4.58
N PRO A 80 -12.46 -6.09 -5.50
CA PRO A 80 -12.04 -5.98 -6.89
C PRO A 80 -12.70 -4.77 -7.56
N ASP A 81 -12.08 -4.26 -8.62
CA ASP A 81 -12.70 -3.25 -9.47
C ASP A 81 -13.92 -3.82 -10.21
N ASP A 82 -14.78 -2.95 -10.75
CA ASP A 82 -15.97 -3.36 -11.49
C ASP A 82 -15.63 -4.35 -12.63
N GLY A 83 -16.31 -5.50 -12.63
CA GLY A 83 -16.08 -6.58 -13.58
C GLY A 83 -14.90 -7.51 -13.24
N SER A 84 -14.15 -7.24 -12.18
CA SER A 84 -13.11 -8.11 -11.63
C SER A 84 -13.62 -8.96 -10.46
N GLU A 85 -12.88 -10.02 -10.13
CA GLU A 85 -13.10 -10.90 -8.98
C GLU A 85 -11.87 -10.88 -8.07
N ASN A 86 -12.04 -11.03 -6.75
CA ASN A 86 -10.90 -11.22 -5.85
C ASN A 86 -10.52 -12.73 -5.84
N PRO A 87 -9.37 -13.13 -6.42
CA PRO A 87 -8.97 -14.54 -6.52
C PRO A 87 -8.59 -15.17 -5.18
N PHE A 88 -8.46 -14.37 -4.11
CA PHE A 88 -8.21 -14.86 -2.75
C PHE A 88 -9.51 -15.24 -2.02
N CYS A 89 -10.67 -14.86 -2.57
CA CYS A 89 -11.98 -15.22 -2.05
C CYS A 89 -12.71 -16.26 -2.93
N VAL A 90 -12.41 -16.29 -4.23
CA VAL A 90 -13.04 -17.18 -5.20
C VAL A 90 -12.03 -17.72 -6.21
N THR A 91 -12.29 -18.89 -6.77
CA THR A 91 -11.49 -19.40 -7.89
C THR A 91 -11.76 -18.56 -9.15
N SER A 92 -10.74 -17.83 -9.62
CA SER A 92 -10.81 -17.05 -10.85
C SER A 92 -9.58 -17.31 -11.73
N ASN A 93 -9.80 -17.39 -13.04
CA ASN A 93 -8.75 -17.53 -14.05
C ASN A 93 -8.58 -16.25 -14.90
N LYS A 94 -9.26 -15.17 -14.51
CA LYS A 94 -9.23 -13.88 -15.18
C LYS A 94 -8.04 -13.05 -14.70
N ILE A 95 -7.63 -12.08 -15.51
CA ILE A 95 -6.79 -10.96 -15.04
C ILE A 95 -7.71 -9.98 -14.31
N ASN A 96 -7.70 -10.06 -12.99
CA ASN A 96 -8.54 -9.24 -12.13
C ASN A 96 -7.76 -8.02 -11.61
N LYS A 97 -8.44 -6.88 -11.50
CA LYS A 97 -7.85 -5.61 -11.08
C LYS A 97 -8.40 -5.14 -9.74
N PHE A 98 -7.60 -4.31 -9.08
CA PHE A 98 -7.99 -3.57 -7.90
C PHE A 98 -7.44 -2.16 -7.94
N THR A 99 -8.15 -1.27 -7.24
CA THR A 99 -7.70 0.09 -6.94
C THR A 99 -7.76 0.32 -5.44
N ILE A 100 -6.70 0.86 -4.84
CA ILE A 100 -6.60 1.23 -3.42
C ILE A 100 -6.24 2.71 -3.30
N TYR A 101 -6.94 3.42 -2.42
CA TYR A 101 -6.65 4.81 -2.08
C TYR A 101 -6.06 4.93 -0.68
N LEU A 102 -4.92 5.62 -0.58
CA LEU A 102 -4.42 6.13 0.69
C LEU A 102 -4.75 7.61 0.76
N ILE A 103 -5.65 7.99 1.67
CA ILE A 103 -6.18 9.35 1.74
C ILE A 103 -5.54 10.12 2.90
N PRO A 104 -5.20 11.41 2.71
CA PRO A 104 -4.66 12.21 3.77
C PRO A 104 -5.74 12.55 4.80
N PRO A 105 -5.35 12.94 6.04
CA PRO A 105 -6.30 13.31 7.10
C PRO A 105 -7.22 14.47 6.70
N ALA A 106 -6.77 15.35 5.80
CA ALA A 106 -7.51 16.53 5.37
C ALA A 106 -8.68 16.23 4.41
N MET A 107 -8.75 15.02 3.84
CA MET A 107 -9.78 14.68 2.86
C MET A 107 -11.14 14.45 3.52
N THR A 108 -12.16 15.21 3.12
CA THR A 108 -13.51 15.13 3.71
C THR A 108 -14.27 13.88 3.26
N GLU A 109 -15.27 13.46 4.04
CA GLU A 109 -16.13 12.32 3.68
C GLU A 109 -16.87 12.52 2.35
N GLU A 110 -17.24 13.75 1.99
CA GLU A 110 -17.83 14.07 0.68
C GLU A 110 -16.84 13.85 -0.48
N GLN A 111 -15.56 14.15 -0.27
CA GLN A 111 -14.51 13.87 -1.25
C GLN A 111 -14.26 12.37 -1.36
N VAL A 112 -14.19 11.67 -0.21
CA VAL A 112 -13.99 10.22 -0.15
C VAL A 112 -15.12 9.45 -0.83
N LYS A 113 -16.38 9.89 -0.67
CA LYS A 113 -17.54 9.28 -1.34
C LYS A 113 -17.44 9.30 -2.87
N LYS A 114 -16.73 10.28 -3.44
CA LYS A 114 -16.51 10.42 -4.89
C LYS A 114 -15.42 9.49 -5.43
N LEU A 115 -14.63 8.85 -4.56
CA LEU A 115 -13.62 7.89 -5.01
C LEU A 115 -14.30 6.65 -5.62
N PRO A 116 -13.77 6.16 -6.77
CA PRO A 116 -14.38 5.04 -7.50
C PRO A 116 -14.26 3.72 -6.72
N SER A 117 -13.13 3.50 -6.05
CA SER A 117 -12.93 2.34 -5.19
C SER A 117 -13.33 2.62 -3.74
N LYS A 118 -13.77 1.55 -3.05
CA LYS A 118 -14.04 1.56 -1.62
C LYS A 118 -12.90 0.97 -0.78
N ASN A 119 -11.80 0.57 -1.43
CA ASN A 119 -10.57 0.18 -0.72
C ASN A 119 -9.84 1.46 -0.31
N ILE A 120 -10.15 1.95 0.89
CA ILE A 120 -9.65 3.23 1.39
C ILE A 120 -8.93 2.98 2.70
N CYS A 121 -7.67 3.41 2.78
CA CYS A 121 -6.94 3.51 4.04
C CYS A 121 -6.71 5.00 4.32
N ARG A 122 -7.25 5.48 5.46
CA ARG A 122 -7.01 6.86 5.90
C ARG A 122 -5.70 6.91 6.68
N ILE A 123 -4.85 7.87 6.33
CA ILE A 123 -3.62 8.16 7.07
C ILE A 123 -4.01 8.89 8.35
N ASP A 124 -3.44 8.49 9.48
CA ASP A 124 -3.70 9.13 10.77
C ASP A 124 -3.14 10.57 10.82
N SER A 125 -3.84 11.44 11.54
CA SER A 125 -3.35 12.79 11.83
C SER A 125 -2.00 12.73 12.57
N GLY A 126 -1.04 13.55 12.13
CA GLY A 126 0.29 13.61 12.72
C GLY A 126 1.33 12.67 12.09
N VAL A 127 0.94 11.86 11.10
CA VAL A 127 1.91 11.13 10.26
C VAL A 127 2.46 12.10 9.21
N ASN A 128 3.72 12.50 9.34
CA ASN A 128 4.37 13.39 8.37
C ASN A 128 4.94 12.63 7.16
N LYS A 129 5.42 11.42 7.39
CA LYS A 129 6.02 10.55 6.38
C LYS A 129 5.44 9.15 6.46
N LEU A 130 4.88 8.69 5.36
CA LEU A 130 4.24 7.39 5.22
C LEU A 130 5.20 6.44 4.51
N ALA A 131 5.33 5.21 5.02
CA ALA A 131 5.89 4.10 4.27
C ALA A 131 4.79 3.07 3.95
N VAL A 132 4.73 2.62 2.71
CA VAL A 132 3.81 1.60 2.22
C VAL A 132 4.62 0.38 1.82
N CYS A 133 4.45 -0.72 2.54
CA CYS A 133 5.09 -1.99 2.23
C CYS A 133 4.10 -2.92 1.53
N ILE A 134 4.42 -3.32 0.31
CA ILE A 134 3.68 -4.34 -0.44
C ILE A 134 4.43 -5.66 -0.26
N ARG A 135 3.75 -6.67 0.27
CA ARG A 135 4.32 -8.01 0.49
C ARG A 135 3.62 -9.03 -0.39
N HIS A 136 4.39 -9.84 -1.13
CA HIS A 136 3.90 -11.02 -1.85
C HIS A 136 4.61 -12.28 -1.32
N TYR A 137 3.85 -13.33 -1.03
CA TYR A 137 4.31 -14.66 -0.59
C TYR A 137 3.64 -15.77 -1.41
#